data_AF-A0A183BNZ1-F1
#
_entry.id   AF-A0A183BNZ1-F1
#
_cell.length_a   1.000
_cell.length_b   1.000
_cell.length_c   1.000
_cell.angle_alpha   90.00
_cell.angle_beta   90.00
_cell.angle_gamma   90.00
#
_symmetry.space_group_name_H-M   'P 1'
#
loop_
_entity.id
_entity.type
_entity.pdbx_description
1 polymer ?
#
loop_
_entity_poly.entity_id
_entity_poly.type
_entity_poly.pdbx_seq_one_letter_code
_entity_poly.pdbx_strand_id
1 'polypeptide(L)'
;MVTLSSASLILLFLLHKYRVVVIRRTLFITACLYTLRTVMMLVTQLPSGYTNNSAKCRPELPLKERTLNVYIQRTLEQTVHVGFQDNTKRMLCGDLLFSGHTLVMIVATLTVDRYIPSAFRILRLLPRIFACVGVPCMVISRTHYTCDVVIAYLSAVAIFSMYHAFCEIESQSDRSRSILNSLPLMRIVGWLEENTINFKSKNEFEFPFMDALGRNLRIERRTMPGERADKCVTSNSPSLTVAIEPV
;
A
#
# COMPACT_ATOMS: atom_id res chain seq x y z
N MET A 1 -13.21 0.49 7.52
CA MET A 1 -12.04 1.39 7.41
C MET A 1 -10.88 0.72 6.68
N VAL A 2 -10.40 -0.44 7.15
CA VAL A 2 -9.33 -1.22 6.49
C VAL A 2 -9.63 -1.49 5.02
N THR A 3 -10.84 -1.92 4.69
CA THR A 3 -11.28 -2.19 3.31
C THR A 3 -11.21 -0.95 2.41
N LEU A 4 -11.61 0.22 2.93
CA LEU A 4 -11.57 1.48 2.20
C LEU A 4 -10.13 1.96 1.97
N SER A 5 -9.26 1.84 2.98
CA SER A 5 -7.81 2.11 2.84
C SER A 5 -7.15 1.13 1.87
N SER A 6 -7.58 -0.12 1.83
CA SER A 6 -7.07 -1.12 0.89
C SER A 6 -7.57 -0.82 -0.53
N ALA A 7 -8.82 -0.39 -0.69
CA ALA A 7 -9.38 0.01 -1.98
C ALA A 7 -8.64 1.23 -2.57
N SER A 8 -8.29 2.24 -1.74
CA SER A 8 -7.50 3.39 -2.23
C SER A 8 -6.08 2.99 -2.65
N LEU A 9 -5.47 2.02 -1.95
CA LEU A 9 -4.19 1.45 -2.35
C LEU A 9 -4.27 0.66 -3.67
N ILE A 10 -5.31 -0.16 -3.84
CA ILE A 10 -5.54 -0.90 -5.08
C ILE A 10 -5.78 0.07 -6.24
N LEU A 11 -6.55 1.14 -6.03
CA LEU A 11 -6.79 2.17 -7.03
C LEU A 11 -5.48 2.85 -7.46
N LEU A 12 -4.60 3.17 -6.51
CA LEU A 12 -3.26 3.67 -6.79
C LEU A 12 -2.48 2.69 -7.67
N PHE A 13 -2.47 1.40 -7.33
CA PHE A 13 -1.77 0.38 -8.11
C PHE A 13 -2.27 0.26 -9.55
N LEU A 14 -3.58 0.46 -9.78
CA LEU A 14 -4.16 0.37 -11.11
C LEU A 14 -3.84 1.61 -11.97
N LEU A 15 -3.87 2.80 -11.37
CA LEU A 15 -3.75 4.07 -12.09
C LEU A 15 -2.30 4.59 -12.22
N HIS A 16 -1.37 4.10 -11.41
CA HIS A 16 0.00 4.59 -11.44
C HIS A 16 0.75 4.09 -12.69
N LYS A 17 1.39 5.01 -13.43
CA LYS A 17 2.15 4.71 -14.66
C LYS A 17 3.16 3.59 -14.47
N TYR A 18 3.89 3.64 -13.34
CA TYR A 18 4.89 2.63 -12.97
C TYR A 18 4.37 1.61 -11.94
N ARG A 19 3.15 1.11 -12.14
CA ARG A 19 2.44 0.20 -11.23
C ARG A 19 3.29 -0.97 -10.72
N VAL A 20 4.07 -1.63 -11.58
CA VAL A 20 4.87 -2.81 -11.20
C VAL A 20 5.93 -2.44 -10.16
N VAL A 21 6.59 -1.30 -10.32
CA VAL A 21 7.61 -0.82 -9.38
C VAL A 21 6.98 -0.49 -8.04
N VAL A 22 5.86 0.24 -8.04
CA VAL A 22 5.15 0.62 -6.80
C VAL A 22 4.63 -0.62 -6.07
N ILE A 23 3.96 -1.54 -6.78
CA ILE A 23 3.45 -2.80 -6.22
C ILE A 23 4.60 -3.60 -5.60
N ARG A 24 5.71 -3.78 -6.32
CA ARG A 24 6.88 -4.52 -5.83
C ARG A 24 7.43 -3.93 -4.52
N ARG A 25 7.57 -2.60 -4.47
CA ARG A 25 8.05 -1.89 -3.27
C ARG A 25 7.10 -2.07 -2.08
N THR A 26 5.80 -1.85 -2.29
CA THR A 26 4.80 -1.96 -1.23
C THR A 26 4.66 -3.41 -0.74
N LEU A 27 4.69 -4.39 -1.64
CA LEU A 27 4.65 -5.81 -1.28
C LEU A 27 5.89 -6.21 -0.47
N PHE A 28 7.08 -5.74 -0.84
CA PHE A 28 8.30 -6.02 -0.09
C PHE A 28 8.24 -5.46 1.34
N ILE A 29 7.85 -4.18 1.49
CA ILE A 29 7.68 -3.54 2.81
C ILE A 29 6.65 -4.30 3.64
N THR A 30 5.52 -4.66 3.03
CA THR A 30 4.46 -5.43 3.70
C THR A 30 4.96 -6.80 4.14
N ALA A 31 5.68 -7.53 3.28
CA ALA A 31 6.26 -8.82 3.62
C ALA A 31 7.22 -8.74 4.81
N CYS A 32 8.05 -7.69 4.88
CA CYS A 32 8.95 -7.46 6.01
C CYS A 32 8.19 -7.25 7.32
N LEU A 33 7.13 -6.43 7.29
CA LEU A 33 6.29 -6.15 8.46
C LEU A 33 5.52 -7.38 8.95
N TYR A 34 4.99 -8.19 8.03
CA TYR A 34 4.31 -9.43 8.39
C TYR A 34 5.28 -10.52 8.86
N THR A 35 6.52 -10.54 8.35
CA THR A 35 7.57 -11.42 8.88
C THR A 35 7.91 -11.01 10.32
N LEU A 36 8.09 -9.71 10.58
CA LEU A 36 8.30 -9.20 11.94
C LEU A 36 7.12 -9.58 12.86
N ARG A 37 5.87 -9.44 12.39
CA ARG A 37 4.68 -9.89 13.12
C ARG A 37 4.78 -11.37 13.49
N THR A 38 5.13 -12.24 12.55
CA THR A 38 5.25 -13.69 12.82
C THR A 38 6.33 -14.00 13.85
N VAL A 39 7.50 -13.35 13.77
CA VAL A 39 8.58 -13.54 14.74
C VAL A 39 8.15 -13.07 16.12
N MET A 40 7.50 -11.90 16.23
CA MET A 40 7.03 -11.39 17.51
C MET A 40 6.00 -12.34 18.15
N MET A 41 5.02 -12.83 17.39
CA MET A 41 4.04 -13.82 17.86
C MET A 41 4.63 -15.18 18.26
N LEU A 42 5.81 -15.54 17.74
CA LEU A 42 6.50 -16.75 18.16
C LEU A 42 7.26 -16.57 19.48
N VAL A 43 7.81 -15.38 19.70
CA VAL A 43 8.62 -15.04 20.87
C VAL A 43 7.75 -14.59 22.05
N THR A 44 6.58 -14.00 21.78
CA THR A 44 5.63 -13.57 22.81
C THR A 44 4.43 -14.50 22.91
N GLN A 45 3.89 -14.64 24.11
CA GLN A 45 2.62 -15.34 24.33
C GLN A 45 1.76 -14.47 25.24
N LEU A 46 0.98 -13.56 24.66
CA LEU A 46 0.01 -12.76 25.41
C LEU A 46 -1.41 -13.36 25.31
N PRO A 47 -2.21 -13.30 26.39
CA PRO A 47 -3.62 -13.65 26.33
C PRO A 47 -4.37 -12.64 25.47
N SER A 48 -5.51 -13.04 24.90
CA SER A 48 -6.32 -12.15 24.07
C SER A 48 -6.97 -11.03 24.89
N GLY A 49 -7.01 -9.82 24.32
CA GLY A 49 -7.54 -8.61 24.96
C GLY A 49 -9.07 -8.52 25.08
N TYR A 50 -9.84 -9.53 24.62
CA TYR A 50 -11.29 -9.48 24.70
C TYR A 50 -11.78 -9.69 26.14
N THR A 51 -12.81 -8.95 26.53
CA THR A 51 -13.42 -9.05 27.88
C THR A 51 -14.08 -10.40 28.14
N ASN A 52 -14.68 -11.02 27.11
CA ASN A 52 -15.36 -12.33 27.19
C ASN A 52 -14.79 -13.30 26.14
N ASN A 53 -13.58 -13.81 26.38
CA ASN A 53 -12.91 -14.74 25.48
C ASN A 53 -13.79 -15.97 25.14
N SER A 54 -14.45 -16.58 26.14
CA SER A 54 -15.26 -17.79 25.93
C SER A 54 -16.47 -17.61 25.00
N ALA A 55 -17.00 -16.39 24.87
CA ALA A 55 -18.12 -16.10 23.99
C ALA A 55 -17.69 -15.86 22.53
N LYS A 56 -16.47 -15.33 22.34
CA LYS A 56 -15.97 -14.87 21.03
C LYS A 56 -14.98 -15.85 20.39
N CYS A 57 -14.28 -16.62 21.21
CA CYS A 57 -13.22 -17.54 20.80
C CYS A 57 -13.75 -18.97 20.63
N ARG A 58 -13.23 -19.69 19.63
CA ARG A 58 -13.43 -21.14 19.52
C ARG A 58 -12.70 -21.83 20.68
N PRO A 59 -13.26 -22.93 21.23
CA PRO A 59 -12.56 -23.71 22.25
C PRO A 59 -11.28 -24.31 21.69
N GLU A 60 -10.30 -24.49 22.57
CA GLU A 60 -9.06 -25.18 22.23
C GLU A 60 -9.35 -26.64 21.89
N LEU A 61 -8.64 -27.17 20.89
CA LEU A 61 -8.75 -28.59 20.55
C LEU A 61 -7.94 -29.43 21.54
N PRO A 62 -8.46 -30.61 21.93
CA PRO A 62 -7.70 -31.57 22.72
C PRO A 62 -6.46 -32.01 21.93
N LEU A 63 -5.38 -32.32 22.65
CA LEU A 63 -4.06 -32.63 22.06
C LEU A 63 -4.12 -33.75 21.00
N LYS A 64 -4.99 -34.73 21.18
CA LYS A 64 -5.17 -35.88 20.26
C LYS A 64 -5.77 -35.49 18.90
N GLU A 65 -6.44 -34.34 18.81
CA GLU A 65 -7.11 -33.86 17.60
C GLU A 65 -6.30 -32.78 16.84
N ARG A 66 -5.13 -32.38 17.37
CA ARG A 66 -4.22 -31.40 16.73
C ARG A 66 -3.42 -32.03 15.59
N THR A 67 -4.12 -32.40 14.52
CA THR A 67 -3.50 -32.94 13.30
C THR A 67 -3.12 -31.82 12.32
N LEU A 68 -2.11 -32.05 11.48
CA LEU A 68 -1.68 -31.09 10.44
C LEU A 68 -2.83 -30.67 9.51
N ASN A 69 -3.74 -31.59 9.18
CA ASN A 69 -4.90 -31.32 8.34
C ASN A 69 -5.81 -30.24 8.96
N VAL A 70 -6.01 -30.27 10.28
CA VAL A 70 -6.82 -29.27 10.98
C VAL A 70 -6.13 -27.90 10.97
N TYR A 71 -4.81 -27.85 11.10
CA TYR A 71 -4.06 -26.60 10.96
C TYR A 71 -4.21 -26.01 9.55
N ILE A 72 -3.97 -26.82 8.50
CA ILE A 72 -4.11 -26.39 7.11
C ILE A 72 -5.54 -25.92 6.82
N GLN A 73 -6.55 -26.67 7.25
CA GLN A 73 -7.95 -26.30 7.06
C GLN A 73 -8.27 -24.96 7.73
N ARG A 74 -7.86 -24.77 9.00
CA ARG A 74 -8.11 -23.51 9.72
C ARG A 74 -7.37 -22.33 9.10
N THR A 75 -6.14 -22.54 8.62
CA THR A 75 -5.39 -21.51 7.90
C THR A 75 -6.09 -21.14 6.59
N LEU A 76 -6.53 -22.13 5.80
CA LEU A 76 -7.28 -21.89 4.57
C LEU A 76 -8.60 -21.17 4.83
N GLU A 77 -9.36 -21.58 5.85
CA GLU A 77 -10.57 -20.88 6.29
C GLU A 77 -10.27 -19.40 6.56
N GLN A 78 -9.20 -19.09 7.29
CA GLN A 78 -8.81 -17.70 7.58
C GLN A 78 -8.34 -16.93 6.33
N THR A 79 -7.60 -17.57 5.42
CA THR A 79 -7.12 -16.95 4.18
C THR A 79 -8.28 -16.59 3.25
N VAL A 80 -9.27 -17.46 3.10
CA VAL A 80 -10.44 -17.23 2.23
C VAL A 80 -11.25 -16.01 2.69
N HIS A 81 -11.31 -15.76 4.00
CA HIS A 81 -12.00 -14.58 4.52
C HIS A 81 -11.18 -13.30 4.38
N VAL A 82 -9.92 -13.32 3.90
CA VAL A 82 -9.06 -12.13 3.64
C VAL A 82 -9.06 -11.12 4.80
N GLY A 83 -9.15 -11.61 6.04
CA GLY A 83 -9.20 -10.75 7.24
C GLY A 83 -10.57 -10.12 7.56
N PHE A 84 -11.64 -10.49 6.86
CA PHE A 84 -13.01 -10.16 7.27
C PHE A 84 -13.42 -10.99 8.49
N GLN A 85 -14.01 -10.29 9.46
CA GLN A 85 -14.54 -10.90 10.67
C GLN A 85 -16.04 -11.15 10.51
N ASP A 86 -16.42 -12.42 10.37
CA ASP A 86 -17.82 -12.86 10.47
C ASP A 86 -18.30 -12.77 11.91
N ASN A 87 -19.25 -11.88 12.20
CA ASN A 87 -19.81 -11.71 13.55
C ASN A 87 -20.65 -12.92 14.02
N THR A 88 -21.03 -13.81 13.11
CA THR A 88 -21.87 -14.99 13.39
C THR A 88 -21.07 -16.24 13.79
N LYS A 89 -19.77 -16.29 13.48
CA LYS A 89 -18.90 -17.43 13.80
C LYS A 89 -17.91 -17.06 14.88
N ARG A 90 -17.65 -18.01 15.81
CA ARG A 90 -16.58 -17.85 16.80
C ARG A 90 -15.22 -17.79 16.08
N MET A 91 -14.37 -16.89 16.52
CA MET A 91 -13.06 -16.61 15.93
C MET A 91 -11.98 -17.53 16.51
N LEU A 92 -10.88 -17.71 15.79
CA LEU A 92 -9.65 -18.21 16.41
C LEU A 92 -9.05 -17.06 17.25
N CYS A 93 -8.91 -17.29 18.56
CA CYS A 93 -8.21 -16.39 19.45
C CYS A 93 -6.83 -16.95 19.75
N GLY A 94 -5.88 -16.04 19.97
CA GLY A 94 -4.50 -16.35 20.30
C GLY A 94 -3.77 -15.06 20.61
N ASP A 95 -2.45 -15.09 20.49
CA ASP A 95 -1.67 -13.86 20.59
C ASP A 95 -2.08 -12.88 19.47
N LEU A 96 -2.46 -11.68 19.88
CA LEU A 96 -2.89 -10.59 19.01
C LEU A 96 -1.81 -9.51 18.90
N LEU A 97 -0.62 -9.75 19.47
CA LEU A 97 0.50 -8.83 19.46
C LEU A 97 0.83 -8.44 18.03
N PHE A 98 1.08 -7.14 17.85
CA PHE A 98 1.40 -6.50 16.58
C PHE A 98 0.18 -6.49 15.63
N SER A 99 -0.68 -5.46 15.65
CA SER A 99 -1.98 -5.50 14.91
C SER A 99 -1.86 -5.43 13.38
N GLY A 100 -2.52 -6.36 12.68
CA GLY A 100 -2.47 -6.50 11.22
C GLY A 100 -3.39 -5.51 10.51
N HIS A 101 -4.54 -5.18 11.10
CA HIS A 101 -5.40 -4.13 10.60
C HIS A 101 -4.70 -2.77 10.62
N THR A 102 -3.99 -2.47 11.72
CA THR A 102 -3.15 -1.28 11.84
C THR A 102 -2.05 -1.27 10.79
N LEU A 103 -1.34 -2.39 10.59
CA LEU A 103 -0.33 -2.50 9.53
C LEU A 103 -0.86 -2.13 8.16
N VAL A 104 -1.95 -2.77 7.72
CA VAL A 104 -2.53 -2.52 6.39
C VAL A 104 -2.95 -1.08 6.25
N MET A 105 -3.60 -0.51 7.28
CA MET A 105 -4.04 0.89 7.25
C MET A 105 -2.86 1.87 7.17
N ILE A 106 -1.82 1.68 7.98
CA ILE A 106 -0.66 2.58 7.99
C ILE A 106 0.16 2.44 6.70
N VAL A 107 0.44 1.22 6.25
CA VAL A 107 1.17 0.99 4.99
C VAL A 107 0.40 1.54 3.80
N ALA A 108 -0.93 1.36 3.75
CA ALA A 108 -1.76 1.95 2.71
C ALA A 108 -1.69 3.48 2.73
N THR A 109 -1.82 4.12 3.90
CA THR A 109 -1.72 5.57 4.05
C THR A 109 -0.36 6.10 3.62
N LEU A 110 0.74 5.51 4.10
CA LEU A 110 2.10 5.93 3.74
C LEU A 110 2.39 5.75 2.24
N THR A 111 1.95 4.62 1.67
CA THR A 111 2.13 4.35 0.23
C THR A 111 1.34 5.34 -0.61
N VAL A 112 0.06 5.54 -0.29
CA VAL A 112 -0.80 6.48 -1.02
C VAL A 112 -0.26 7.91 -0.91
N ASP A 113 0.20 8.32 0.27
CA ASP A 113 0.85 9.62 0.47
C ASP A 113 2.09 9.83 -0.41
N ARG A 114 2.93 8.79 -0.51
CA ARG A 114 4.20 8.87 -1.23
C ARG A 114 4.04 8.88 -2.74
N TYR A 115 3.10 8.09 -3.27
CA TYR A 115 2.98 7.86 -4.72
C TYR A 115 1.82 8.59 -5.41
N ILE A 116 0.95 9.29 -4.66
CA ILE A 116 -0.09 10.11 -5.28
C ILE A 116 0.51 11.39 -5.92
N PRO A 117 0.13 11.71 -7.18
CA PRO A 117 0.42 13.00 -7.82
C PRO A 117 -0.23 14.17 -7.08
N SER A 118 0.42 15.35 -7.13
CA SER A 118 -0.03 16.55 -6.44
C SER A 118 -1.42 17.05 -6.86
N ALA A 119 -1.90 16.67 -8.04
CA ALA A 119 -3.24 17.02 -8.54
C ALA A 119 -4.38 16.30 -7.79
N PHE A 120 -4.14 15.12 -7.22
CA PHE A 120 -5.17 14.28 -6.60
C PHE A 120 -5.09 14.27 -5.07
N ARG A 121 -4.99 15.47 -4.45
CA ARG A 121 -4.84 15.62 -2.99
C ARG A 121 -6.00 15.01 -2.20
N ILE A 122 -7.21 15.00 -2.75
CA ILE A 122 -8.39 14.43 -2.08
C ILE A 122 -8.19 12.93 -1.82
N LEU A 123 -7.65 12.20 -2.79
CA LEU A 123 -7.43 10.76 -2.67
C LEU A 123 -6.34 10.43 -1.63
N ARG A 124 -5.47 11.40 -1.32
CA ARG A 124 -4.49 11.33 -0.22
C ARG A 124 -5.13 11.51 1.15
N LEU A 125 -6.10 12.43 1.25
CA LEU A 125 -6.76 12.75 2.53
C LEU A 125 -7.58 11.57 3.07
N LEU A 126 -8.18 10.80 2.19
CA LEU A 126 -9.11 9.72 2.51
C LEU A 126 -8.48 8.61 3.39
N PRO A 127 -7.35 7.97 3.01
CA PRO A 127 -6.68 7.00 3.88
C PRO A 127 -6.07 7.63 5.14
N ARG A 128 -5.64 8.89 5.09
CA ARG A 128 -5.15 9.62 6.29
C ARG A 128 -6.23 9.75 7.36
N ILE A 129 -7.44 10.17 6.97
CA ILE A 129 -8.58 10.28 7.89
C ILE A 129 -8.90 8.89 8.45
N PHE A 130 -8.98 7.86 7.60
CA PHE A 130 -9.26 6.51 8.09
C PHE A 130 -8.18 5.97 9.02
N ALA A 131 -6.90 6.24 8.80
CA ALA A 131 -5.86 5.89 9.74
C ALA A 131 -5.99 6.66 11.05
N CYS A 132 -6.20 7.98 10.98
CA CYS A 132 -6.34 8.85 12.15
C CYS A 132 -7.53 8.47 13.04
N VAL A 133 -8.66 8.10 12.44
CA VAL A 133 -9.87 7.69 13.20
C VAL A 133 -9.84 6.19 13.54
N GLY A 134 -9.41 5.36 12.61
CA GLY A 134 -9.50 3.91 12.74
C GLY A 134 -8.50 3.31 13.71
N VAL A 135 -7.29 3.85 13.78
CA VAL A 135 -6.27 3.35 14.72
C VAL A 135 -6.69 3.57 16.19
N PRO A 136 -7.15 4.76 16.61
CA PRO A 136 -7.72 4.96 17.94
C PRO A 136 -9.00 4.16 18.18
N CYS A 137 -9.90 4.06 17.19
CA CYS A 137 -11.12 3.26 17.31
C CYS A 137 -10.83 1.78 17.60
N MET A 138 -9.77 1.23 16.99
CA MET A 138 -9.31 -0.14 17.29
C MET A 138 -8.87 -0.31 18.75
N VAL A 139 -8.15 0.67 19.31
CA VAL A 139 -7.79 0.67 20.74
C VAL A 139 -9.03 0.75 21.63
N ILE A 140 -9.97 1.66 21.31
CA ILE A 140 -11.21 1.87 22.10
C ILE A 140 -12.07 0.60 22.11
N SER A 141 -12.13 -0.11 20.98
CA SER A 141 -12.89 -1.36 20.88
C SER A 141 -12.35 -2.51 21.74
N ARG A 142 -11.22 -2.30 22.43
CA ARG A 142 -10.50 -3.32 23.23
C ARG A 142 -10.26 -4.62 22.48
N THR A 143 -10.11 -4.53 21.16
CA THR A 143 -9.79 -5.69 20.31
C THR A 143 -8.29 -5.99 20.33
N HIS A 144 -7.46 -4.98 20.60
CA HIS A 144 -6.01 -5.05 20.68
C HIS A 144 -5.51 -4.27 21.88
N TYR A 145 -4.36 -4.67 22.43
CA TYR A 145 -3.66 -3.84 23.40
C TYR A 145 -3.13 -2.57 22.74
N THR A 146 -3.01 -1.49 23.51
CA THR A 146 -2.38 -0.24 23.06
C THR A 146 -0.96 -0.50 22.55
N CYS A 147 -0.20 -1.37 23.23
CA CYS A 147 1.13 -1.79 22.80
C CYS A 147 1.15 -2.39 21.39
N ASP A 148 0.16 -3.23 21.03
CA ASP A 148 0.08 -3.88 19.72
C ASP A 148 -0.05 -2.86 18.59
N VAL A 149 -0.80 -1.79 18.87
CA VAL A 149 -1.06 -0.71 17.94
C VAL A 149 0.15 0.20 17.81
N VAL A 150 0.78 0.56 18.93
CA VAL A 150 2.00 1.40 18.95
C VAL A 150 3.16 0.70 18.25
N ILE A 151 3.43 -0.56 18.57
CA ILE A 151 4.52 -1.33 17.94
C ILE A 151 4.27 -1.47 16.44
N ALA A 152 3.02 -1.77 16.02
CA ALA A 152 2.68 -1.87 14.60
C ALA A 152 2.87 -0.53 13.86
N TYR A 153 2.44 0.58 14.46
CA TYR A 153 2.60 1.92 13.89
C TYR A 153 4.09 2.29 13.74
N LEU A 154 4.86 2.17 14.83
CA LEU A 154 6.28 2.53 14.83
C LEU A 154 7.07 1.67 13.84
N SER A 155 6.82 0.36 13.82
CA SER A 155 7.49 -0.56 12.90
C SER A 155 7.14 -0.25 11.44
N ALA A 156 5.86 0.03 11.14
CA ALA A 156 5.43 0.38 9.79
C ALA A 156 6.10 1.68 9.30
N VAL A 157 6.10 2.73 10.12
CA VAL A 157 6.76 4.01 9.79
C VAL A 157 8.27 3.82 9.65
N ALA A 158 8.91 3.05 10.54
CA ALA A 158 10.35 2.82 10.53
C ALA A 158 10.79 2.06 9.28
N ILE A 159 10.17 0.91 8.97
CA ILE A 159 10.55 0.10 7.80
C ILE A 159 10.25 0.86 6.50
N PHE A 160 9.10 1.53 6.42
CA PHE A 160 8.74 2.33 5.25
C PHE A 160 9.73 3.49 5.02
N SER A 161 10.04 4.24 6.08
CA SER A 161 11.00 5.35 6.01
C SER A 161 12.40 4.87 5.68
N MET A 162 12.86 3.78 6.30
CA MET A 162 14.19 3.21 6.04
C MET A 162 14.32 2.71 4.60
N TYR A 163 13.28 2.04 4.07
CA TYR A 163 13.24 1.60 2.68
C TYR A 163 13.38 2.79 1.73
N HIS A 164 12.59 3.84 1.94
CA HIS A 164 12.60 5.00 1.06
C HIS A 164 13.83 5.89 1.21
N ALA A 165 14.37 6.03 2.42
CA ALA A 165 15.64 6.71 2.66
C ALA A 165 16.79 6.02 1.91
N PHE A 166 16.80 4.68 1.88
CA PHE A 166 17.79 3.92 1.11
C PHE A 166 17.65 4.12 -0.40
N CYS A 167 16.41 4.19 -0.89
CA CYS A 167 16.13 4.41 -2.31
C CYS A 167 16.46 5.84 -2.77
N GLU A 168 16.48 6.82 -1.86
CA GLU A 168 16.75 8.23 -2.16
C GLU A 168 18.24 8.51 -2.42
N ILE A 169 19.14 7.61 -1.98
CA ILE A 169 20.57 7.69 -2.28
C ILE A 169 20.76 7.42 -3.78
N GLU A 170 21.11 8.47 -4.53
CA GLU A 170 21.19 8.44 -6.00
C GLU A 170 22.37 7.59 -6.51
N SER A 171 23.53 7.69 -5.87
CA SER A 171 24.72 6.97 -6.29
C SER A 171 24.77 5.55 -5.69
N GLN A 172 24.96 4.55 -6.55
CA GLN A 172 25.16 3.16 -6.14
C GLN A 172 26.42 2.98 -5.28
N SER A 173 27.47 3.76 -5.54
CA SER A 173 28.70 3.75 -4.72
C SER A 173 28.39 4.20 -3.30
N ASP A 174 27.58 5.24 -3.15
CA ASP A 174 27.27 5.86 -1.87
C ASP A 174 26.28 5.01 -1.08
N ARG A 175 25.34 4.40 -1.79
CA ARG A 175 24.42 3.40 -1.22
C ARG A 175 25.19 2.22 -0.63
N SER A 176 26.17 1.69 -1.37
CA SER A 176 26.99 0.56 -0.93
C SER A 176 27.88 0.89 0.28
N ARG A 177 28.31 2.16 0.40
CA ARG A 177 29.12 2.68 1.52
C ARG A 177 28.29 3.12 2.72
N SER A 178 26.97 3.24 2.59
CA SER A 178 26.09 3.70 3.66
C SER A 178 26.03 2.70 4.82
N ILE A 179 25.85 3.22 6.04
CA ILE A 179 25.63 2.39 7.24
C ILE A 179 24.39 1.50 7.06
N LEU A 180 23.37 1.98 6.34
CA LEU A 180 22.18 1.20 6.05
C LEU A 180 22.49 -0.10 5.29
N ASN A 181 23.44 -0.08 4.36
CA ASN A 181 23.84 -1.28 3.59
C ASN A 181 24.48 -2.38 4.46
N SER A 182 24.89 -2.05 5.69
CA SER A 182 25.35 -3.07 6.65
C SER A 182 24.20 -4.00 7.10
N LEU A 183 22.96 -3.52 7.07
CA LEU A 183 21.78 -4.30 7.46
C LEU A 183 21.46 -5.34 6.38
N PRO A 184 21.20 -6.61 6.75
CA PRO A 184 20.92 -7.67 5.77
C PRO A 184 19.67 -7.37 4.94
N LEU A 185 18.67 -6.73 5.56
CA LEU A 185 17.46 -6.29 4.87
C LEU A 185 17.76 -5.29 3.74
N MET A 186 18.65 -4.33 3.99
CA MET A 186 18.98 -3.30 3.00
C MET A 186 19.80 -3.85 1.84
N ARG A 187 20.57 -4.93 2.03
CA ARG A 187 21.24 -5.64 0.93
C ARG A 187 20.23 -6.23 -0.06
N ILE A 188 19.15 -6.82 0.46
CA ILE A 188 18.04 -7.33 -0.37
C ILE A 188 17.35 -6.18 -1.10
N VAL A 189 17.13 -5.04 -0.42
CA VAL A 189 16.58 -3.83 -1.06
C VAL A 189 17.50 -3.34 -2.17
N GLY A 190 18.82 -3.35 -1.97
CA GLY A 190 19.81 -2.96 -2.97
C GLY A 190 19.70 -3.80 -4.24
N TRP A 191 19.59 -5.12 -4.09
CA TRP A 191 19.34 -6.06 -5.19
C TRP A 191 17.97 -5.82 -5.86
N LEU A 192 16.92 -5.58 -5.08
CA LEU A 192 15.57 -5.33 -5.60
C LEU A 192 15.47 -4.03 -6.42
N GLU A 193 16.25 -3.02 -6.05
CA GLU A 193 16.22 -1.67 -6.63
C GLU A 193 17.33 -1.39 -7.66
N GLU A 194 18.14 -2.39 -8.00
CA GLU A 194 19.27 -2.25 -8.94
C GLU A 194 18.81 -1.73 -10.33
N ASN A 195 17.67 -2.23 -10.81
CA ASN A 195 17.12 -1.87 -12.12
C ASN A 195 16.22 -0.62 -12.09
N THR A 196 16.06 0.03 -10.93
CA THR A 196 15.15 1.16 -10.72
C THR A 196 15.84 2.43 -10.25
N ILE A 197 17.18 2.49 -10.35
CA ILE A 197 17.99 3.67 -9.95
C ILE A 197 17.58 4.93 -10.73
N ASN A 198 17.09 4.80 -11.97
CA ASN A 198 16.58 5.91 -12.78
C ASN A 198 15.12 6.31 -12.46
N PHE A 199 14.50 5.70 -11.44
CA PHE A 199 13.15 6.04 -10.97
C PHE A 199 13.16 7.34 -10.17
N LYS A 200 13.57 8.44 -10.79
CA LYS A 200 13.27 9.80 -10.33
C LYS A 200 12.09 10.37 -11.14
N SER A 201 11.18 9.51 -11.57
CA SER A 201 9.99 9.93 -12.30
C SER A 201 9.02 10.59 -11.33
N LYS A 202 8.58 11.80 -11.66
CA LYS A 202 7.45 12.46 -11.01
C LYS A 202 6.29 11.46 -10.91
N ASN A 203 5.59 11.43 -9.78
CA ASN A 203 4.40 10.60 -9.62
C ASN A 203 3.39 11.00 -10.70
N GLU A 204 3.11 10.08 -11.63
CA GLU A 204 2.25 10.30 -12.78
C GLU A 204 1.22 9.18 -12.86
N PHE A 205 -0.02 9.55 -13.16
CA PHE A 205 -1.09 8.60 -13.43
C PHE A 205 -1.28 8.44 -14.92
N GLU A 206 -1.50 7.19 -15.33
CA GLU A 206 -1.85 6.82 -16.69
C GLU A 206 -3.30 6.35 -16.68
N PHE A 207 -4.17 7.05 -17.41
CA PHE A 207 -5.59 6.73 -17.46
C PHE A 207 -5.88 5.94 -18.75
N PRO A 208 -5.96 4.59 -18.69
CA PRO A 208 -6.10 3.78 -19.89
C PRO A 208 -7.38 4.10 -20.69
N PHE A 209 -8.43 4.53 -19.99
CA PHE A 209 -9.70 4.93 -20.61
C PHE A 209 -9.62 6.25 -21.39
N MET A 210 -8.89 7.24 -20.88
CA MET A 210 -8.77 8.54 -21.56
C MET A 210 -7.94 8.42 -22.85
N ASP A 211 -6.92 7.58 -22.84
CA ASP A 211 -6.10 7.31 -24.04
C ASP A 211 -6.85 6.49 -25.10
N ALA A 212 -7.77 5.61 -24.67
CA ALA A 212 -8.65 4.89 -25.58
C ALA A 212 -9.71 5.83 -26.21
N LEU A 213 -10.33 6.69 -25.39
CA LEU A 213 -11.33 7.66 -25.85
C LEU A 213 -10.70 8.72 -26.78
N GLY A 214 -9.51 9.22 -26.46
CA GLY A 214 -8.78 10.15 -27.31
C GLY A 214 -8.37 9.55 -28.66
N ARG A 215 -8.03 8.25 -28.69
CA ARG A 215 -7.79 7.51 -29.93
C ARG A 215 -9.07 7.38 -30.77
N ASN A 216 -10.19 7.01 -30.16
CA ASN A 216 -11.47 6.89 -30.85
C ASN A 216 -11.95 8.23 -31.44
N LEU A 217 -11.87 9.32 -30.68
CA LEU A 217 -12.21 10.67 -31.16
C LEU A 217 -11.28 11.15 -32.29
N ARG A 218 -9.99 10.77 -32.26
CA ARG A 218 -9.03 11.09 -33.33
C ARG A 218 -9.27 10.26 -34.59
N ILE A 219 -9.76 9.02 -34.45
CA ILE A 219 -10.20 8.18 -35.58
C ILE A 219 -11.49 8.77 -36.19
N GLU A 220 -12.46 9.13 -35.36
CA GLU A 220 -13.73 9.71 -35.80
C GLU A 220 -13.55 11.03 -36.57
N ARG A 221 -12.61 11.88 -36.12
CA ARG A 221 -12.23 13.11 -36.84
C ARG A 221 -11.52 12.85 -38.17
N ARG A 222 -10.92 11.67 -38.39
CA ARG A 222 -10.30 11.27 -39.66
C ARG A 222 -11.29 10.58 -40.61
N THR A 223 -12.36 9.98 -40.09
CA THR A 223 -13.38 9.29 -40.89
C THR A 223 -14.54 10.20 -41.32
N MET A 224 -14.64 11.41 -40.77
CA MET A 224 -15.51 12.45 -41.32
C MET A 224 -14.92 12.97 -42.65
N PRO A 225 -15.59 12.82 -43.80
CA PRO A 225 -15.16 13.45 -45.04
C PRO A 225 -15.20 14.96 -44.84
N GLY A 226 -14.05 15.62 -45.05
CA GLY A 226 -14.01 17.07 -45.10
C GLY A 226 -14.84 17.55 -46.30
N GLU A 227 -15.94 18.23 -46.02
CA GLU A 227 -16.52 19.15 -46.96
C GLU A 227 -15.47 20.26 -47.21
N ARG A 228 -14.97 20.25 -48.43
CA ARG A 228 -13.96 21.16 -48.96
C ARG A 228 -14.54 22.57 -48.99
N ALA A 229 -14.14 23.42 -48.06
CA ALA A 229 -14.29 24.86 -48.20
C ALA A 229 -12.90 25.49 -48.35
N ASP A 230 -12.48 25.63 -49.60
CA ASP A 230 -11.40 26.52 -50.02
C ASP A 230 -11.70 27.94 -49.53
N LYS A 231 -10.83 28.49 -48.66
CA LYS A 231 -10.48 29.92 -48.69
C LYS A 231 -9.01 30.08 -48.33
N CYS A 232 -8.20 30.19 -49.38
CA CYS A 232 -6.88 30.79 -49.33
C CYS A 232 -7.05 32.28 -49.01
N VAL A 233 -6.60 32.73 -47.84
CA VAL A 233 -6.29 34.15 -47.59
C VAL A 233 -4.97 34.21 -46.83
N THR A 234 -4.15 35.11 -47.34
CA THR A 234 -2.74 35.40 -47.11
C THR A 234 -2.35 35.82 -45.68
N SER A 235 -1.06 35.60 -45.40
CA SER A 235 -0.15 36.38 -44.56
C SER A 235 -0.49 36.55 -43.06
N ASN A 236 0.29 35.85 -42.22
CA ASN A 236 1.28 36.44 -41.29
C ASN A 236 1.47 35.55 -40.05
N SER A 237 2.71 35.15 -39.82
CA SER A 237 3.23 34.80 -38.49
C SER A 237 2.97 35.97 -37.53
N PRO A 238 2.75 35.71 -36.22
CA PRO A 238 3.91 35.60 -35.35
C PRO A 238 3.81 34.50 -34.29
N SER A 239 4.99 34.02 -33.92
CA SER A 239 5.35 33.34 -32.68
C SER A 239 4.80 34.01 -31.43
N LEU A 240 4.34 33.22 -30.43
CA LEU A 240 4.45 33.61 -29.03
C LEU A 240 4.53 32.38 -28.09
N THR A 241 5.76 32.15 -27.64
CA THR A 241 6.14 31.44 -26.42
C THR A 241 5.42 32.08 -25.22
N VAL A 242 4.80 31.29 -24.34
CA VAL A 242 4.41 31.77 -23.00
C VAL A 242 5.09 30.89 -21.97
N ALA A 243 6.19 31.43 -21.46
CA ALA A 243 6.79 31.08 -20.19
C ALA A 243 5.83 31.45 -19.06
N ILE A 244 5.78 30.63 -18.02
CA ILE A 244 5.16 30.98 -16.74
C ILE A 244 6.30 31.00 -15.72
N GLU A 245 6.71 32.20 -15.32
CA GLU A 245 7.52 32.45 -14.12
C GLU A 245 6.60 32.77 -12.92
N PRO A 246 7.10 32.60 -11.68
CA PRO A 246 6.29 32.57 -10.46
C PRO A 246 6.13 33.96 -9.82
N VAL A 247 5.11 34.05 -8.95
CA VAL A 247 5.01 35.03 -7.85
C VAL A 247 4.78 34.24 -6.57
#